data_AF-A0A1F9QJ33-F1
#
_entry.id   AF-A0A1F9QJ33-F1
#
_cell.length_a   1.000
_cell.length_b   1.000
_cell.length_c   1.000
_cell.angle_alpha   90.00
_cell.angle_beta   90.00
_cell.angle_gamma   90.00
#
_symmetry.space_group_name_H-M   'P 1'
#
loop_
_entity.id
_entity.type
_entity.pdbx_description
1 polymer ?
#
loop_
_entity_poly.entity_id
_entity_poly.type
_entity_poly.pdbx_seq_one_letter_code
_entity_poly.pdbx_strand_id
1 'polypeptide(L)'
;MRTLLVALALAFSPGGAEAYPHDAQLSAKLKKEFEVVISSSAAGRELYARLAKAGPGYRALRVLTRRDAADCFAWFDPEANAVYLNSRFILKFFEARGFKDPQVVEVLWSNKEVRSELVKYAHPVYLHELVHALQCYLYPEYRRDAGASPLEFEYEAYLAEDMYVHERMKADPRLLKDFIRGAYTDIYTANAFGSYLALSLDPARYREKIRRLYEEQLGGYLSLERAETIKKNSVADSKIFAYAAGRTKAYAADSASLARLGEQKAAFARFLEEFYAVRWPAFSSDALIFVGSLALEQKNYPLALDCLAVADANSPGYGLSAGALEALKTKGALAVLETASFIRDNARRMGVELLSQHLKALEKACAATARPFPEDLAALRAETYPQAMAYYAKKYAAEKDRSKKDYYKENLDYFAGAAGGK
;
A
#
# COMPACT_ATOMS: atom_id res chain seq x y z
N MET A 1 5.92 55.64 6.33
CA MET A 1 6.04 55.03 4.98
C MET A 1 6.95 53.81 4.92
N ARG A 2 8.15 53.79 5.54
CA ARG A 2 9.05 52.61 5.52
C ARG A 2 8.46 51.34 6.15
N THR A 3 7.64 51.45 7.18
CA THR A 3 6.98 50.30 7.85
C THR A 3 5.83 49.68 7.04
N LEU A 4 5.15 50.45 6.18
CA LEU A 4 4.08 49.94 5.32
C LEU A 4 4.62 49.16 4.11
N LEU A 5 5.81 49.53 3.62
CA LEU A 5 6.50 48.86 2.51
C LEU A 5 7.09 47.51 2.93
N VAL A 6 7.54 47.35 4.18
CA VAL A 6 8.03 46.06 4.71
C VAL A 6 6.88 45.08 4.94
N ALA A 7 5.71 45.57 5.37
CA ALA A 7 4.51 44.73 5.51
C ALA A 7 3.96 44.26 4.14
N LEU A 8 4.05 45.09 3.09
CA LEU A 8 3.72 44.67 1.73
C LEU A 8 4.75 43.68 1.16
N ALA A 9 6.05 43.86 1.41
CA ALA A 9 7.10 42.95 0.93
C ALA A 9 7.01 41.54 1.58
N LEU A 10 6.53 41.45 2.83
CA LEU A 10 6.25 40.18 3.50
C LEU A 10 4.94 39.54 3.04
N ALA A 11 3.97 40.32 2.55
CA ALA A 11 2.73 39.80 1.94
C ALA A 11 2.93 39.23 0.52
N PHE A 12 4.01 39.61 -0.16
CA PHE A 12 4.41 39.12 -1.49
C PHE A 12 5.62 38.18 -1.46
N SER A 13 6.08 37.76 -0.28
CA SER A 13 7.02 36.64 -0.20
C SER A 13 6.22 35.37 -0.52
N PRO A 14 6.46 34.69 -1.65
CA PRO A 14 5.77 33.44 -1.93
C PRO A 14 6.08 32.50 -0.77
N GLY A 15 5.05 32.11 -0.01
CA GLY A 15 5.19 31.06 0.98
C GLY A 15 5.82 29.88 0.27
N GLY A 16 6.97 29.39 0.76
CA GLY A 16 7.98 28.62 0.02
C GLY A 16 7.54 27.31 -0.66
N ALA A 17 6.25 27.04 -0.75
CA ALA A 17 5.65 25.91 -1.45
C ALA A 17 5.10 26.26 -2.84
N GLU A 18 4.76 27.52 -3.17
CA GLU A 18 4.39 27.92 -4.55
C GLU A 18 5.64 28.35 -5.31
N ALA A 19 6.33 27.36 -5.89
CA ALA A 19 7.60 27.55 -6.58
C ALA A 19 7.41 27.82 -8.08
N TYR A 20 6.29 27.39 -8.67
CA TYR A 20 6.05 27.44 -10.10
C TYR A 20 4.78 28.24 -10.47
N PRO A 21 4.77 28.89 -11.64
CA PRO A 21 3.54 29.45 -12.19
C PRO A 21 2.42 28.39 -12.22
N HIS A 22 1.20 28.82 -11.91
CA HIS A 22 -0.02 28.00 -11.94
C HIS A 22 -0.18 26.96 -10.82
N ASP A 23 0.73 26.87 -9.85
CA ASP A 23 0.62 25.91 -8.73
C ASP A 23 -0.72 26.03 -7.99
N ALA A 24 -1.14 27.24 -7.61
CA ALA A 24 -2.40 27.46 -6.89
C ALA A 24 -3.62 27.01 -7.72
N GLN A 25 -3.64 27.36 -9.01
CA GLN A 25 -4.73 27.02 -9.93
C GLN A 25 -4.77 25.51 -10.21
N LEU A 26 -3.62 24.87 -10.39
CA LEU A 26 -3.53 23.42 -10.56
C LEU A 26 -3.96 22.69 -9.30
N SER A 27 -3.46 23.10 -8.13
CA SER A 27 -3.81 22.54 -6.83
C SER A 27 -5.33 22.54 -6.62
N ALA A 28 -6.00 23.66 -6.88
CA ALA A 28 -7.46 23.76 -6.77
C ALA A 28 -8.20 22.79 -7.71
N LYS A 29 -7.71 22.62 -8.95
CA LYS A 29 -8.28 21.66 -9.92
C LYS A 29 -8.08 20.22 -9.46
N LEU A 30 -6.85 19.84 -9.13
CA LEU A 30 -6.51 18.48 -8.70
C LEU A 30 -7.28 18.09 -7.45
N LYS A 31 -7.30 18.95 -6.42
CA LYS A 31 -8.03 18.69 -5.17
C LYS A 31 -9.51 18.39 -5.45
N LYS A 32 -10.16 19.21 -6.27
CA LYS A 32 -11.56 19.01 -6.66
C LYS A 32 -11.77 17.71 -7.45
N GLU A 33 -10.92 17.43 -8.43
CA GLU A 33 -11.06 16.25 -9.29
C GLU A 33 -10.80 14.95 -8.51
N PHE A 34 -9.78 14.91 -7.65
CA PHE A 34 -9.55 13.79 -6.74
C PHE A 34 -10.68 13.61 -5.73
N GLU A 35 -11.22 14.69 -5.16
CA GLU A 35 -12.35 14.62 -4.22
C GLU A 35 -13.57 13.95 -4.86
N VAL A 36 -13.89 14.30 -6.11
CA VAL A 36 -14.97 13.67 -6.87
C VAL A 36 -14.74 12.17 -7.05
N VAL A 37 -13.53 11.77 -7.48
CA VAL A 37 -13.22 10.36 -7.76
C VAL A 37 -13.16 9.52 -6.48
N ILE A 38 -12.54 10.04 -5.42
CA ILE A 38 -12.41 9.31 -4.15
C ILE A 38 -13.78 9.15 -3.46
N SER A 39 -14.61 10.20 -3.48
CA SER A 39 -15.94 10.19 -2.84
C SER A 39 -16.95 9.26 -3.53
N SER A 40 -16.62 8.63 -4.66
CA SER A 40 -17.48 7.63 -5.29
C SER A 40 -17.61 6.35 -4.45
N SER A 41 -16.70 6.12 -3.51
CA SER A 41 -16.60 4.93 -2.65
C SER A 41 -17.06 5.24 -1.21
N ALA A 42 -17.46 4.22 -0.45
CA ALA A 42 -17.79 4.40 0.96
C ALA A 42 -16.55 4.73 1.79
N ALA A 43 -15.43 4.02 1.58
CA ALA A 43 -14.15 4.29 2.23
C ALA A 43 -13.68 5.73 1.98
N GLY A 44 -13.78 6.23 0.74
CA GLY A 44 -13.40 7.59 0.39
C GLY A 44 -14.30 8.66 1.03
N ARG A 45 -15.62 8.43 1.09
CA ARG A 45 -16.54 9.33 1.82
C ARG A 45 -16.24 9.37 3.31
N GLU A 46 -15.92 8.22 3.92
CA GLU A 46 -15.51 8.15 5.33
C GLU A 46 -14.24 8.97 5.57
N LEU A 47 -13.21 8.82 4.72
CA LEU A 47 -11.97 9.60 4.81
C LEU A 47 -12.24 11.11 4.76
N TYR A 48 -13.01 11.60 3.78
CA TYR A 48 -13.33 13.02 3.71
C TYR A 48 -14.17 13.51 4.89
N ALA A 49 -15.07 12.68 5.42
CA ALA A 49 -15.81 13.01 6.63
C ALA A 49 -14.87 13.13 7.86
N ARG A 50 -13.85 12.28 7.97
CA ARG A 50 -12.82 12.37 9.02
C ARG A 50 -11.94 13.61 8.84
N LEU A 51 -11.49 13.91 7.61
CA LEU A 51 -10.71 15.11 7.28
C LEU A 51 -11.49 16.40 7.61
N ALA A 52 -12.79 16.44 7.31
CA ALA A 52 -13.63 17.59 7.63
C ALA A 52 -13.79 17.81 9.14
N LYS A 53 -13.77 16.73 9.94
CA LYS A 53 -13.86 16.78 11.41
C LYS A 53 -12.51 17.10 12.08
N ALA A 54 -11.40 16.74 11.45
CA ALA A 54 -10.05 16.89 12.03
C ALA A 54 -9.55 18.36 12.11
N GLY A 55 -10.32 19.32 11.59
CA GLY A 55 -10.06 20.75 11.74
C GLY A 55 -9.81 21.49 10.42
N PRO A 56 -9.30 22.73 10.46
CA PRO A 56 -9.16 23.57 9.27
C PRO A 56 -8.00 23.13 8.35
N GLY A 57 -7.11 22.25 8.79
CA GLY A 57 -5.92 21.80 8.06
C GLY A 57 -6.22 21.31 6.65
N TYR A 58 -7.25 20.46 6.51
CA TYR A 58 -7.66 19.94 5.20
C TYR A 58 -8.12 21.05 4.24
N ARG A 59 -8.79 22.10 4.72
CA ARG A 59 -9.24 23.20 3.85
C ARG A 59 -8.05 23.91 3.21
N ALA A 60 -6.98 24.10 3.99
CA ALA A 60 -5.73 24.72 3.54
C ALA A 60 -4.77 23.76 2.82
N LEU A 61 -5.05 22.46 2.78
CA LEU A 61 -4.21 21.47 2.12
C LEU A 61 -4.11 21.76 0.61
N ARG A 62 -2.87 21.72 0.11
CA ARG A 62 -2.53 21.91 -1.31
C ARG A 62 -2.12 20.61 -1.98
N VAL A 63 -2.27 20.57 -3.30
CA VAL A 63 -1.81 19.47 -4.14
C VAL A 63 -0.83 20.03 -5.17
N LEU A 64 0.44 19.67 -5.04
CA LEU A 64 1.53 20.25 -5.81
C LEU A 64 2.24 19.18 -6.65
N THR A 65 2.97 19.58 -7.68
CA THR A 65 3.76 18.66 -8.51
C THR A 65 5.22 19.05 -8.47
N ARG A 66 6.08 18.16 -7.99
CA ARG A 66 7.52 18.40 -7.82
C ARG A 66 8.32 17.15 -8.15
N ARG A 67 9.55 17.33 -8.60
CA ARG A 67 10.47 16.22 -8.77
C ARG A 67 11.10 15.83 -7.44
N ASP A 68 11.11 14.53 -7.17
CA ASP A 68 11.89 13.95 -6.09
C ASP A 68 12.75 12.78 -6.62
N ALA A 69 13.91 12.58 -6.02
CA ALA A 69 14.83 11.49 -6.36
C ALA A 69 14.43 10.17 -5.68
N ALA A 70 13.71 10.23 -4.57
CA ALA A 70 13.16 9.09 -3.85
C ALA A 70 12.19 8.29 -4.73
N ASP A 71 12.05 7.01 -4.40
CA ASP A 71 11.21 6.06 -5.13
C ASP A 71 9.75 6.09 -4.65
N CYS A 72 9.19 7.30 -4.48
CA CYS A 72 7.80 7.51 -4.09
C CYS A 72 6.99 8.21 -5.19
N PHE A 73 5.75 7.76 -5.40
CA PHE A 73 4.84 8.34 -6.37
C PHE A 73 4.26 9.68 -5.90
N ALA A 74 4.08 9.83 -4.60
CA ALA A 74 3.70 11.06 -3.93
C ALA A 74 4.24 11.06 -2.49
N TRP A 75 4.15 12.20 -1.82
CA TRP A 75 4.38 12.30 -0.38
C TRP A 75 3.60 13.48 0.21
N PHE A 76 3.17 13.36 1.45
CA PHE A 76 2.64 14.45 2.25
C PHE A 76 3.75 15.16 3.04
N ASP A 77 3.83 16.47 2.91
CA ASP A 77 4.66 17.35 3.73
C ASP A 77 3.80 18.06 4.79
N PRO A 78 3.99 17.76 6.09
CA PRO A 78 3.26 18.41 7.17
C PRO A 78 3.58 19.90 7.33
N GLU A 79 4.80 20.33 7.05
CA GLU A 79 5.21 21.74 7.22
C GLU A 79 4.60 22.61 6.14
N ALA A 80 4.64 22.13 4.89
CA ALA A 80 3.99 22.80 3.77
C ALA A 80 2.47 22.58 3.74
N ASN A 81 1.95 21.63 4.53
CA ASN A 81 0.57 21.14 4.44
C ASN A 81 0.17 20.84 2.98
N ALA A 82 0.99 20.05 2.30
CA ALA A 82 0.86 19.80 0.87
C ALA A 82 1.10 18.33 0.53
N VAL A 83 0.28 17.79 -0.35
CA VAL A 83 0.56 16.52 -1.03
C VAL A 83 1.32 16.85 -2.31
N TYR A 84 2.51 16.28 -2.46
CA TYR A 84 3.33 16.43 -3.64
C TYR A 84 3.22 15.19 -4.51
N LEU A 85 2.76 15.35 -5.75
CA LEU A 85 2.82 14.31 -6.77
C LEU A 85 4.19 14.36 -7.45
N ASN A 86 4.89 13.23 -7.50
CA ASN A 86 6.25 13.18 -8.03
C ASN A 86 6.24 13.27 -9.56
N SER A 87 6.71 14.39 -10.11
CA SER A 87 6.72 14.67 -11.55
C SER A 87 7.49 13.61 -12.34
N ARG A 88 8.50 12.97 -11.74
CA ARG A 88 9.26 11.88 -12.34
C ARG A 88 8.37 10.70 -12.73
N PHE A 89 7.42 10.34 -11.88
CA PHE A 89 6.51 9.23 -12.14
C PHE A 89 5.37 9.65 -13.07
N ILE A 90 4.89 10.89 -12.97
CA ILE A 90 3.94 11.44 -13.96
C ILE A 90 4.53 11.35 -15.37
N LEU A 91 5.79 11.74 -15.55
CA LEU A 91 6.47 11.64 -16.85
C LEU A 91 6.66 10.21 -17.31
N LYS A 92 6.98 9.27 -16.40
CA LYS A 92 7.04 7.84 -16.73
C LYS A 92 5.67 7.31 -17.19
N PHE A 93 4.60 7.69 -16.50
CA PHE A 93 3.23 7.26 -16.80
C PHE A 93 2.78 7.71 -18.20
N PHE A 94 3.08 8.96 -18.58
CA PHE A 94 2.78 9.48 -19.92
C PHE A 94 3.87 9.18 -20.97
N GLU A 95 4.89 8.39 -20.61
CA GLU A 95 6.07 8.13 -21.45
C GLU A 95 6.75 9.40 -22.00
N ALA A 96 6.61 10.52 -21.28
CA ALA A 96 7.07 11.83 -21.70
C ALA A 96 8.54 12.07 -21.29
N ARG A 97 9.32 12.66 -22.20
CA ARG A 97 10.76 12.95 -22.00
C ARG A 97 11.06 14.42 -22.20
N GLY A 98 12.08 14.93 -21.50
CA GLY A 98 12.59 16.29 -21.68
C GLY A 98 11.81 17.41 -20.97
N PHE A 99 10.69 17.09 -20.33
CA PHE A 99 9.92 18.05 -19.54
C PHE A 99 10.58 18.32 -18.18
N LYS A 100 10.61 19.60 -17.79
CA LYS A 100 10.94 20.07 -16.44
C LYS A 100 9.66 20.28 -15.63
N ASP A 101 9.77 20.32 -14.30
CA ASP A 101 8.61 20.44 -13.42
C ASP A 101 7.67 21.61 -13.73
N PRO A 102 8.15 22.84 -14.02
CA PRO A 102 7.24 23.94 -14.36
C PRO A 102 6.39 23.64 -15.60
N GLN A 103 6.96 22.92 -16.59
CA GLN A 103 6.25 22.52 -17.80
C GLN A 103 5.22 21.42 -17.50
N VAL A 104 5.51 20.52 -16.56
CA VAL A 104 4.54 19.51 -16.10
C VAL A 104 3.36 20.21 -15.42
N VAL A 105 3.62 21.19 -14.55
CA VAL A 105 2.57 21.99 -13.90
C VAL A 105 1.72 22.73 -14.95
N GLU A 106 2.37 23.40 -15.91
CA GLU A 106 1.68 24.12 -16.99
C GLU A 106 0.78 23.22 -17.83
N VAL A 107 1.27 22.04 -18.23
CA VAL A 107 0.50 21.07 -19.00
C VAL A 107 -0.68 20.54 -18.19
N LEU A 108 -0.46 20.10 -16.94
CA LEU A 108 -1.54 19.58 -16.10
C LEU A 108 -2.58 20.67 -15.79
N TRP A 109 -2.17 21.92 -15.65
CA TRP A 109 -3.08 23.04 -15.42
C TRP A 109 -3.95 23.34 -16.65
N SER A 110 -3.32 23.49 -17.81
CA SER A 110 -3.96 23.94 -19.06
C SER A 110 -4.73 22.83 -19.79
N ASN A 111 -4.27 21.58 -19.71
CA ASN A 111 -4.87 20.44 -20.42
C ASN A 111 -5.70 19.57 -19.47
N LYS A 112 -7.04 19.64 -19.63
CA LYS A 112 -7.98 18.83 -18.84
C LYS A 112 -7.87 17.33 -19.12
N GLU A 113 -7.62 16.92 -20.35
CA GLU A 113 -7.59 15.50 -20.72
C GLU A 113 -6.42 14.79 -20.05
N VAL A 114 -5.22 15.37 -20.16
CA VAL A 114 -4.01 14.85 -19.50
C VAL A 114 -4.20 14.80 -17.98
N ARG A 115 -4.72 15.88 -17.38
CA ARG A 115 -4.97 15.91 -15.94
C ARG A 115 -6.01 14.87 -15.50
N SER A 116 -7.09 14.71 -16.25
CA SER A 116 -8.15 13.73 -15.93
C SER A 116 -7.62 12.30 -16.05
N GLU A 117 -6.78 12.02 -17.05
CA GLU A 117 -6.14 10.71 -17.19
C GLU A 117 -5.17 10.43 -16.04
N LEU A 118 -4.39 11.42 -15.58
CA LEU A 118 -3.57 11.26 -14.37
C LEU A 118 -4.43 10.96 -13.13
N VAL A 119 -5.49 11.75 -12.90
CA VAL A 119 -6.38 11.59 -11.74
C VAL A 119 -7.03 10.20 -11.72
N LYS A 120 -7.39 9.67 -12.89
CA LYS A 120 -7.99 8.34 -13.05
C LYS A 120 -7.13 7.19 -12.51
N TYR A 121 -5.80 7.33 -12.44
CA TYR A 121 -4.91 6.28 -11.95
C TYR A 121 -4.17 6.64 -10.66
N ALA A 122 -3.86 7.93 -10.45
CA ALA A 122 -3.11 8.39 -9.28
C ALA A 122 -3.97 8.53 -8.01
N HIS A 123 -5.29 8.35 -8.10
CA HIS A 123 -6.18 8.56 -6.96
C HIS A 123 -5.94 7.64 -5.75
N PRO A 124 -5.51 6.36 -5.85
CA PRO A 124 -5.20 5.56 -4.67
C PRO A 124 -3.98 6.12 -3.93
N VAL A 125 -2.93 6.48 -4.67
CA VAL A 125 -1.73 7.12 -4.12
C VAL A 125 -2.07 8.44 -3.43
N TYR A 126 -2.89 9.29 -4.07
CA TYR A 126 -3.32 10.54 -3.45
C TYR A 126 -4.16 10.30 -2.18
N LEU A 127 -4.98 9.25 -2.16
CA LEU A 127 -5.74 8.84 -0.98
C LEU A 127 -4.82 8.42 0.17
N HIS A 128 -3.77 7.63 -0.11
CA HIS A 128 -2.74 7.25 0.87
C HIS A 128 -2.13 8.48 1.53
N GLU A 129 -1.74 9.48 0.74
CA GLU A 129 -1.18 10.74 1.27
C GLU A 129 -2.21 11.58 2.04
N LEU A 130 -3.50 11.53 1.66
CA LEU A 130 -4.56 12.18 2.44
C LEU A 130 -4.75 11.56 3.82
N VAL A 131 -4.46 10.26 3.97
CA VAL A 131 -4.45 9.60 5.28
C VAL A 131 -3.30 10.14 6.13
N HIS A 132 -2.11 10.31 5.55
CA HIS A 132 -1.00 10.96 6.26
C HIS A 132 -1.32 12.40 6.69
N ALA A 133 -2.02 13.16 5.83
CA ALA A 133 -2.52 14.48 6.20
C ALA A 133 -3.50 14.40 7.39
N LEU A 134 -4.47 13.48 7.33
CA LEU A 134 -5.42 13.24 8.42
C LEU A 134 -4.71 12.89 9.73
N GLN A 135 -3.75 11.99 9.69
CA GLN A 135 -2.95 11.58 10.84
C GLN A 135 -2.20 12.76 11.46
N CYS A 136 -1.65 13.66 10.63
CA CYS A 136 -0.99 14.87 11.11
C CYS A 136 -1.96 15.86 11.77
N TYR A 137 -3.22 15.89 11.34
CA TYR A 137 -4.25 16.73 11.96
C TYR A 137 -4.79 16.14 13.27
N LEU A 138 -4.96 14.81 13.33
CA LEU A 138 -5.45 14.11 14.52
C LEU A 138 -4.36 13.96 15.60
N TYR A 139 -3.10 13.78 15.19
CA TYR A 139 -1.99 13.43 16.07
C TYR A 139 -0.76 14.35 15.90
N PRO A 140 -0.91 15.69 16.04
CA PRO A 140 0.15 16.65 15.70
C PRO A 140 1.35 16.63 16.65
N GLU A 141 1.19 16.23 17.90
CA GLU A 141 2.29 16.01 18.85
C GLU A 141 3.10 14.77 18.44
N TYR A 142 2.41 13.72 18.01
CA TYR A 142 3.06 12.46 17.63
C TYR A 142 3.97 12.61 16.40
N ARG A 143 3.55 13.39 15.40
CA ARG A 143 4.38 13.67 14.21
C ARG A 143 5.62 14.51 14.53
N ARG A 144 5.52 15.46 15.46
CA ARG A 144 6.64 16.36 15.84
C ARG A 144 7.69 15.68 16.71
N ASP A 145 7.30 14.70 17.51
CA ASP A 145 8.14 14.11 18.55
C ASP A 145 8.77 12.76 18.19
N ALA A 146 8.35 12.09 17.10
CA ALA A 146 8.78 10.72 16.80
C ALA A 146 10.24 10.57 16.33
N GLY A 147 10.94 11.67 15.98
CA GLY A 147 12.32 11.64 15.46
C GLY A 147 12.53 10.86 14.15
N ALA A 148 11.45 10.25 13.63
CA ALA A 148 11.32 9.40 12.45
C ALA A 148 9.84 9.32 12.07
N SER A 149 9.51 8.79 10.88
CA SER A 149 8.12 8.52 10.52
C SER A 149 7.58 7.32 11.31
N PRO A 150 6.42 7.42 11.97
CA PRO A 150 5.77 6.28 12.61
C PRO A 150 5.42 5.19 11.59
N LEU A 151 5.91 3.97 11.78
CA LEU A 151 5.56 2.85 10.90
C LEU A 151 4.05 2.57 10.91
N GLU A 152 3.41 2.73 12.05
CA GLU A 152 2.00 2.41 12.20
C GLU A 152 1.08 3.37 11.43
N PHE A 153 1.58 4.55 11.05
CA PHE A 153 0.86 5.45 10.15
C PHE A 153 0.74 4.85 8.75
N GLU A 154 1.75 4.11 8.29
CA GLU A 154 1.69 3.39 7.02
C GLU A 154 0.64 2.29 7.07
N TYR A 155 0.45 1.62 8.22
CA TYR A 155 -0.58 0.59 8.36
C TYR A 155 -2.00 1.15 8.10
N GLU A 156 -2.34 2.32 8.64
CA GLU A 156 -3.64 2.95 8.36
C GLU A 156 -3.74 3.45 6.90
N ALA A 157 -2.65 3.96 6.33
CA ALA A 157 -2.64 4.49 4.98
C ALA A 157 -2.83 3.38 3.93
N TYR A 158 -2.04 2.29 4.00
CA TYR A 158 -2.22 1.11 3.14
C TYR A 158 -3.59 0.48 3.31
N LEU A 159 -4.06 0.44 4.54
CA LEU A 159 -5.39 -0.07 4.81
C LEU A 159 -6.46 0.71 4.04
N ALA A 160 -6.48 2.03 4.23
CA ALA A 160 -7.50 2.86 3.63
C ALA A 160 -7.43 2.79 2.10
N GLU A 161 -6.20 2.71 1.55
CA GLU A 161 -5.96 2.47 0.13
C GLU A 161 -6.54 1.13 -0.33
N ASP A 162 -6.21 0.02 0.33
CA ASP A 162 -6.64 -1.33 -0.06
C ASP A 162 -8.17 -1.47 0.00
N MET A 163 -8.81 -0.94 1.05
CA MET A 163 -10.28 -0.91 1.17
C MET A 163 -10.92 -0.11 0.05
N TYR A 164 -10.36 1.06 -0.24
CA TYR A 164 -10.84 1.94 -1.30
C TYR A 164 -10.69 1.29 -2.69
N VAL A 165 -9.55 0.68 -2.98
CA VAL A 165 -9.27 -0.03 -4.23
C VAL A 165 -10.24 -1.20 -4.40
N HIS A 166 -10.50 -1.96 -3.34
CA HIS A 166 -11.46 -3.06 -3.38
C HIS A 166 -12.87 -2.62 -3.74
N GLU A 167 -13.39 -1.58 -3.09
CA GLU A 167 -14.73 -1.04 -3.39
C GLU A 167 -14.83 -0.56 -4.85
N ARG A 168 -13.79 0.12 -5.33
CA ARG A 168 -13.67 0.56 -6.72
C ARG A 168 -13.69 -0.62 -7.70
N MET A 169 -12.92 -1.67 -7.44
CA MET A 169 -12.83 -2.83 -8.33
C MET A 169 -14.09 -3.69 -8.28
N LYS A 170 -14.81 -3.75 -7.15
CA LYS A 170 -16.13 -4.38 -7.10
C LYS A 170 -17.17 -3.64 -7.93
N ALA A 171 -17.12 -2.30 -7.95
CA ALA A 171 -18.02 -1.49 -8.76
C ALA A 171 -17.72 -1.59 -10.27
N ASP A 172 -16.44 -1.66 -10.65
CA ASP A 172 -16.01 -1.84 -12.04
C ASP A 172 -14.76 -2.76 -12.10
N PRO A 173 -14.94 -4.08 -12.34
CA PRO A 173 -13.85 -5.04 -12.27
C PRO A 173 -12.97 -5.09 -13.52
N ARG A 174 -13.27 -4.29 -14.57
CA ARG A 174 -12.58 -4.39 -15.87
C ARG A 174 -11.07 -4.18 -15.75
N LEU A 175 -10.65 -3.12 -15.06
CA LEU A 175 -9.23 -2.80 -14.88
C LEU A 175 -8.49 -3.93 -14.15
N LEU A 176 -9.10 -4.51 -13.11
CA LEU A 176 -8.52 -5.63 -12.39
C LEU A 176 -8.45 -6.90 -13.25
N LYS A 177 -9.49 -7.19 -14.05
CA LYS A 177 -9.46 -8.31 -15.00
C LYS A 177 -8.35 -8.14 -16.03
N ASP A 178 -8.21 -6.95 -16.61
CA ASP A 178 -7.16 -6.66 -17.59
C ASP A 178 -5.76 -6.80 -16.97
N PHE A 179 -5.58 -6.36 -15.73
CA PHE A 179 -4.33 -6.54 -15.00
C PHE A 179 -4.02 -8.01 -14.71
N ILE A 180 -5.00 -8.77 -14.21
CA ILE A 180 -4.85 -10.21 -13.91
C ILE A 180 -4.47 -11.01 -15.17
N ARG A 181 -4.99 -10.62 -16.34
CA ARG A 181 -4.64 -11.21 -17.64
C ARG A 181 -3.29 -10.76 -18.19
N GLY A 182 -2.66 -9.74 -17.59
CA GLY A 182 -1.47 -9.09 -18.12
C GLY A 182 -1.73 -8.27 -19.39
N ALA A 183 -2.98 -7.86 -19.65
CA ALA A 183 -3.36 -7.09 -20.83
C ALA A 183 -3.09 -5.58 -20.67
N TYR A 184 -3.04 -5.08 -19.44
CA TYR A 184 -2.79 -3.67 -19.14
C TYR A 184 -2.05 -3.53 -17.82
N THR A 185 -0.96 -2.75 -17.82
CA THR A 185 -0.28 -2.34 -16.60
C THR A 185 0.42 -1.01 -16.84
N ASP A 186 -0.05 0.03 -16.18
CA ASP A 186 0.72 1.26 -15.97
C ASP A 186 1.35 1.24 -14.56
N ILE A 187 2.26 2.19 -14.32
CA ILE A 187 3.02 2.26 -13.07
C ILE A 187 2.15 2.52 -11.82
N TYR A 188 1.05 3.26 -11.93
CA TYR A 188 0.14 3.56 -10.82
C TYR A 188 -0.79 2.38 -10.55
N THR A 189 -1.33 1.76 -11.60
CA THR A 189 -2.11 0.51 -11.46
C THR A 189 -1.24 -0.60 -10.86
N ALA A 190 0.00 -0.74 -11.31
CA ALA A 190 0.94 -1.71 -10.75
C ALA A 190 1.23 -1.45 -9.27
N ASN A 191 1.37 -0.19 -8.86
CA ASN A 191 1.55 0.18 -7.46
C ASN A 191 0.33 -0.19 -6.61
N ALA A 192 -0.85 0.29 -7.00
CA ALA A 192 -2.10 0.07 -6.27
C ALA A 192 -2.43 -1.43 -6.15
N PHE A 193 -2.27 -2.19 -7.24
CA PHE A 193 -2.52 -3.63 -7.22
C PHE A 193 -1.39 -4.43 -6.58
N GLY A 194 -0.16 -3.92 -6.55
CA GLY A 194 0.94 -4.57 -5.81
C GLY A 194 0.71 -4.60 -4.30
N SER A 195 0.10 -3.55 -3.74
CA SER A 195 -0.41 -3.57 -2.36
C SER A 195 -1.63 -4.48 -2.25
N TYR A 196 -2.67 -4.18 -3.04
CA TYR A 196 -3.98 -4.80 -2.94
C TYR A 196 -4.00 -6.30 -3.25
N LEU A 197 -3.09 -6.85 -4.05
CA LEU A 197 -3.02 -8.30 -4.31
C LEU A 197 -2.18 -9.06 -3.28
N ALA A 198 -1.45 -8.35 -2.43
CA ALA A 198 -0.72 -8.97 -1.32
C ALA A 198 -1.56 -9.09 -0.04
N LEU A 199 -2.89 -9.04 -0.19
CA LEU A 199 -3.82 -9.27 0.89
C LEU A 199 -3.56 -10.62 1.54
N SER A 200 -3.71 -10.61 2.85
CA SER A 200 -3.52 -11.75 3.73
C SER A 200 -4.71 -11.80 4.66
N LEU A 201 -5.13 -12.97 5.11
CA LEU A 201 -6.06 -13.04 6.25
C LEU A 201 -5.35 -13.05 7.59
N ASP A 202 -4.01 -13.09 7.57
CA ASP A 202 -3.16 -12.91 8.74
C ASP A 202 -2.71 -11.44 8.84
N PRO A 203 -3.19 -10.69 9.85
CA PRO A 203 -2.76 -9.32 10.13
C PRO A 203 -1.27 -9.19 10.44
N ALA A 204 -0.66 -10.18 11.09
CA ALA A 204 0.75 -10.13 11.44
C ALA A 204 1.62 -10.22 10.18
N ARG A 205 1.27 -11.12 9.25
CA ARG A 205 1.92 -11.21 7.95
C ARG A 205 1.77 -9.93 7.13
N TYR A 206 0.60 -9.30 7.16
CA TYR A 206 0.36 -8.03 6.47
C TYR A 206 1.22 -6.89 7.05
N ARG A 207 1.23 -6.74 8.39
CA ARG A 207 2.09 -5.76 9.08
C ARG A 207 3.56 -6.00 8.82
N GLU A 208 4.01 -7.25 8.86
CA GLU A 208 5.41 -7.60 8.60
C GLU A 208 5.85 -7.23 7.18
N LYS A 209 4.97 -7.38 6.19
CA LYS A 209 5.25 -6.94 4.81
C LYS A 209 5.49 -5.43 4.77
N ILE A 210 4.60 -4.64 5.38
CA ILE A 210 4.75 -3.19 5.43
C ILE A 210 6.00 -2.81 6.23
N ARG A 211 6.25 -3.44 7.38
CA ARG A 211 7.47 -3.23 8.18
C ARG A 211 8.74 -3.43 7.37
N ARG A 212 8.87 -4.54 6.63
CA ARG A 212 10.07 -4.79 5.81
C ARG A 212 10.28 -3.71 4.75
N LEU A 213 9.22 -3.27 4.08
CA LEU A 213 9.31 -2.19 3.10
C LEU A 213 9.84 -0.90 3.74
N TYR A 214 9.25 -0.48 4.86
CA TYR A 214 9.53 0.83 5.44
C TYR A 214 10.76 0.87 6.36
N GLU A 215 10.98 -0.16 7.17
CA GLU A 215 12.14 -0.22 8.06
C GLU A 215 13.42 -0.71 7.36
N GLU A 216 13.32 -1.73 6.49
CA GLU A 216 14.51 -2.41 5.95
C GLU A 216 14.89 -1.93 4.54
N GLN A 217 13.92 -1.54 3.71
CA GLN A 217 14.19 -1.13 2.32
C GLN A 217 14.30 0.39 2.19
N LEU A 218 13.32 1.14 2.71
CA LEU A 218 13.32 2.61 2.65
C LEU A 218 14.17 3.24 3.76
N GLY A 219 14.08 2.72 4.99
CA GLY A 219 14.74 3.26 6.17
C GLY A 219 14.09 4.56 6.68
N GLY A 220 14.41 4.97 7.91
CA GLY A 220 13.88 6.21 8.50
C GLY A 220 12.51 6.10 9.16
N TYR A 221 12.01 4.87 9.35
CA TYR A 221 10.77 4.55 10.06
C TYR A 221 11.08 3.90 11.41
N LEU A 222 10.27 4.20 12.43
CA LEU A 222 10.36 3.61 13.77
C LEU A 222 8.97 3.22 14.27
N SER A 223 8.88 2.14 15.04
CA SER A 223 7.64 1.74 15.72
C SER A 223 7.24 2.68 16.87
N LEU A 224 5.95 2.69 17.19
CA LEU A 224 5.32 3.42 18.32
C LEU A 224 6.05 3.19 19.64
N GLU A 225 6.42 1.94 19.93
CA GLU A 225 7.10 1.56 21.18
C GLU A 225 8.51 2.16 21.27
N ARG A 226 9.20 2.23 20.12
CA ARG A 226 10.55 2.78 20.05
C ARG A 226 10.54 4.30 20.15
N ALA A 227 9.57 4.98 19.52
CA ALA A 227 9.37 6.42 19.66
C ALA A 227 9.03 6.83 21.12
N GLU A 228 8.20 6.04 21.81
CA GLU A 228 7.88 6.26 23.24
C GLU A 228 9.13 6.13 24.12
N THR A 229 9.95 5.11 23.88
CA THR A 229 11.19 4.91 24.61
C THR A 229 12.12 6.12 24.44
N ILE A 230 12.26 6.63 23.22
CA ILE A 230 13.06 7.82 22.92
C ILE A 230 12.50 9.05 23.66
N LYS A 231 11.18 9.28 23.63
CA LYS A 231 10.57 10.44 24.30
C LYS A 231 10.63 10.34 25.83
N LYS A 232 10.40 9.16 26.41
CA LYS A 232 10.55 8.92 27.85
C LYS A 232 11.98 9.24 28.31
N ASN A 233 12.98 8.80 27.54
CA ASN A 233 14.39 9.09 27.81
C ASN A 233 14.67 10.61 27.68
N SER A 234 14.19 11.26 26.62
CA SER A 234 14.34 12.72 26.43
C SER A 234 13.66 13.54 27.54
N VAL A 235 12.48 13.14 28.01
CA VAL A 235 11.78 13.81 29.15
C VAL A 235 12.53 13.57 30.47
N ALA A 236 13.08 12.38 30.68
CA ALA A 236 13.91 12.08 31.84
C ALA A 236 15.20 12.93 31.86
N ASP A 237 15.86 13.08 30.71
CA ASP A 237 17.06 13.91 30.55
C ASP A 237 16.73 15.40 30.72
N SER A 238 15.63 15.86 30.12
CA SER A 238 15.17 17.26 30.21
C SER A 238 14.74 17.66 31.62
N LYS A 239 14.27 16.70 32.45
CA LYS A 239 13.96 16.93 33.87
C LYS A 239 15.21 17.35 34.65
N ILE A 240 16.36 16.73 34.40
CA ILE A 240 17.63 17.03 35.07
C ILE A 240 18.09 18.46 34.71
N PHE A 241 18.04 18.83 33.41
CA PHE A 241 18.45 20.15 32.94
C PHE A 241 17.46 21.28 33.29
N ALA A 242 16.15 21.04 33.26
CA ALA A 242 15.13 22.05 33.57
C ALA A 242 15.07 22.40 35.07
N TYR A 243 15.29 21.41 35.95
CA TYR A 243 15.43 21.63 37.39
C TYR A 243 16.76 22.32 37.73
N ALA A 244 17.87 21.96 37.07
CA ALA A 244 19.16 22.62 37.25
C ALA A 244 19.17 24.08 36.74
N ALA A 245 18.33 24.44 35.75
CA ALA A 245 18.26 25.76 35.14
C ALA A 245 17.08 26.64 35.59
N GLY A 246 16.27 26.21 36.57
CA GLY A 246 15.12 26.98 37.09
C GLY A 246 13.96 27.17 36.11
N ARG A 247 13.86 26.36 35.05
CA ARG A 247 12.85 26.49 33.97
C ARG A 247 11.64 25.56 34.18
N THR A 248 11.04 25.58 35.36
CA THR A 248 9.93 24.68 35.75
C THR A 248 8.67 24.79 34.87
N LYS A 249 8.42 25.96 34.25
CA LYS A 249 7.31 26.16 33.29
C LYS A 249 7.49 25.39 31.97
N ALA A 250 8.73 25.21 31.51
CA ALA A 250 9.01 24.41 30.31
C ALA A 250 8.72 22.92 30.57
N TYR A 251 9.10 22.42 31.74
CA TYR A 251 8.79 21.06 32.18
C TYR A 251 7.27 20.78 32.30
N ALA A 252 6.48 21.76 32.76
CA ALA A 252 5.02 21.62 32.83
C ALA A 252 4.38 21.55 31.42
N ALA A 253 4.90 22.31 30.46
CA ALA A 253 4.49 22.23 29.06
C ALA A 253 4.87 20.88 28.42
N ASP A 254 6.07 20.37 28.72
CA ASP A 254 6.54 19.05 28.27
C ASP A 254 5.70 17.91 28.88
N SER A 255 5.31 18.04 30.15
CA SER A 255 4.43 17.08 30.83
C SER A 255 3.02 17.05 30.21
N ALA A 256 2.46 18.21 29.87
CA ALA A 256 1.18 18.30 29.17
C ALA A 256 1.25 17.76 27.72
N SER A 257 2.38 17.96 27.03
CA SER A 257 2.64 17.37 25.71
C SER A 257 2.73 15.84 25.77
N LEU A 258 3.41 15.31 26.80
CA LEU A 258 3.51 13.88 27.05
C LEU A 258 2.14 13.24 27.35
N ALA A 259 1.29 13.94 28.12
CA ALA A 259 -0.09 13.48 28.37
C ALA A 259 -0.92 13.42 27.08
N ARG A 260 -0.88 14.48 26.24
CA ARG A 260 -1.56 14.49 24.93
C ARG A 260 -1.04 13.40 24.00
N LEU A 261 0.27 13.16 23.99
CA LEU A 261 0.88 12.05 23.24
C LEU A 261 0.31 10.69 23.69
N GLY A 262 0.17 10.48 25.01
CA GLY A 262 -0.42 9.26 25.56
C GLY A 262 -1.88 9.08 25.13
N GLU A 263 -2.68 10.14 25.13
CA GLU A 263 -4.07 10.12 24.66
C GLU A 263 -4.18 9.80 23.16
N GLN A 264 -3.35 10.45 22.33
CA GLN A 264 -3.29 10.22 20.88
C GLN A 264 -2.87 8.78 20.56
N LYS A 265 -1.86 8.24 21.26
CA LYS A 265 -1.46 6.85 21.13
C LYS A 265 -2.59 5.90 21.49
N ALA A 266 -3.28 6.13 22.60
CA ALA A 266 -4.40 5.29 23.02
C ALA A 266 -5.55 5.36 22.00
N ALA A 267 -5.85 6.53 21.44
CA ALA A 267 -6.83 6.69 20.38
C ALA A 267 -6.45 5.92 19.11
N PHE A 268 -5.19 6.02 18.69
CA PHE A 268 -4.71 5.33 17.50
C PHE A 268 -4.60 3.82 17.69
N ALA A 269 -4.17 3.35 18.86
CA ALA A 269 -4.16 1.93 19.21
C ALA A 269 -5.56 1.33 19.17
N ARG A 270 -6.58 2.04 19.71
CA ARG A 270 -7.98 1.61 19.62
C ARG A 270 -8.45 1.53 18.17
N PHE A 271 -8.07 2.48 17.32
CA PHE A 271 -8.38 2.43 15.88
C PHE A 271 -7.76 1.19 15.22
N LEU A 272 -6.48 0.90 15.47
CA LEU A 272 -5.81 -0.27 14.91
C LEU A 272 -6.41 -1.58 15.45
N GLU A 273 -6.78 -1.62 16.73
CA GLU A 273 -7.44 -2.76 17.35
C GLU A 273 -8.80 -3.02 16.72
N GLU A 274 -9.68 -2.00 16.66
CA GLU A 274 -10.98 -2.09 15.99
C GLU A 274 -10.80 -2.55 14.54
N PHE A 275 -9.81 -1.98 13.86
CA PHE A 275 -9.53 -2.30 12.49
C PHE A 275 -9.17 -3.79 12.31
N TYR A 276 -8.14 -4.27 13.01
CA TYR A 276 -7.66 -5.64 12.82
C TYR A 276 -8.58 -6.70 13.41
N ALA A 277 -9.31 -6.37 14.48
CA ALA A 277 -10.24 -7.28 15.12
C ALA A 277 -11.59 -7.38 14.39
N VAL A 278 -12.04 -6.29 13.75
CA VAL A 278 -13.40 -6.22 13.19
C VAL A 278 -13.41 -6.01 11.67
N ARG A 279 -12.71 -4.98 11.17
CA ARG A 279 -12.82 -4.58 9.76
C ARG A 279 -11.96 -5.45 8.83
N TRP A 280 -10.74 -5.79 9.25
CA TRP A 280 -9.80 -6.58 8.44
C TRP A 280 -10.30 -7.96 8.05
N PRO A 281 -10.83 -8.81 8.95
CA PRO A 281 -11.24 -10.17 8.56
C PRO A 281 -12.38 -10.14 7.55
N ALA A 282 -13.36 -9.24 7.73
CA ALA A 282 -14.48 -9.06 6.81
C ALA A 282 -14.00 -8.54 5.43
N PHE A 283 -13.17 -7.50 5.43
CA PHE A 283 -12.60 -6.92 4.21
C PHE A 283 -11.72 -7.93 3.45
N SER A 284 -10.73 -8.52 4.14
CA SER A 284 -9.75 -9.40 3.52
C SER A 284 -10.40 -10.67 2.96
N SER A 285 -11.43 -11.21 3.62
CA SER A 285 -12.15 -12.38 3.11
C SER A 285 -12.96 -12.07 1.87
N ASP A 286 -13.72 -10.97 1.85
CA ASP A 286 -14.46 -10.50 0.67
C ASP A 286 -13.50 -10.21 -0.49
N ALA A 287 -12.36 -9.57 -0.21
CA ALA A 287 -11.35 -9.25 -1.21
C ALA A 287 -10.66 -10.49 -1.78
N LEU A 288 -10.26 -11.47 -0.96
CA LEU A 288 -9.65 -12.71 -1.45
C LEU A 288 -10.62 -13.56 -2.26
N ILE A 289 -11.90 -13.65 -1.83
CA ILE A 289 -12.93 -14.35 -2.61
C ILE A 289 -13.13 -13.64 -3.95
N PHE A 290 -13.23 -12.31 -3.95
CA PHE A 290 -13.43 -11.52 -5.15
C PHE A 290 -12.25 -11.66 -6.13
N VAL A 291 -11.02 -11.39 -5.69
CA VAL A 291 -9.80 -11.51 -6.50
C VAL A 291 -9.62 -12.94 -7.00
N GLY A 292 -9.76 -13.93 -6.11
CA GLY A 292 -9.62 -15.34 -6.47
C GLY A 292 -10.65 -15.80 -7.50
N SER A 293 -11.89 -15.30 -7.41
CA SER A 293 -12.94 -15.59 -8.38
C SER A 293 -12.67 -14.96 -9.74
N LEU A 294 -12.20 -13.70 -9.76
CA LEU A 294 -11.79 -13.04 -11.01
C LEU A 294 -10.58 -13.74 -11.64
N ALA A 295 -9.59 -14.10 -10.83
CA ALA A 295 -8.42 -14.84 -11.28
C ALA A 295 -8.79 -16.19 -11.90
N LEU A 296 -9.75 -16.91 -11.30
CA LEU A 296 -10.27 -18.16 -11.86
C LEU A 296 -10.96 -17.92 -13.21
N GLU A 297 -11.82 -16.91 -13.32
CA GLU A 297 -12.48 -16.52 -14.58
C GLU A 297 -11.45 -16.20 -15.68
N GLN A 298 -10.36 -15.51 -15.31
CA GLN A 298 -9.28 -15.15 -16.23
C GLN A 298 -8.24 -16.27 -16.43
N LYS A 299 -8.45 -17.46 -15.85
CA LYS A 299 -7.53 -18.61 -15.90
C LYS A 299 -6.12 -18.30 -15.38
N ASN A 300 -6.00 -17.32 -14.50
CA ASN A 300 -4.78 -17.06 -13.73
C ASN A 300 -4.81 -17.95 -12.48
N TYR A 301 -4.58 -19.25 -12.70
CA TYR A 301 -4.72 -20.27 -11.69
C TYR A 301 -3.80 -20.10 -10.47
N PRO A 302 -2.52 -19.69 -10.60
CA PRO A 302 -1.69 -19.44 -9.43
C PRO A 302 -2.29 -18.39 -8.49
N LEU A 303 -2.75 -17.25 -9.02
CA LEU A 303 -3.40 -16.22 -8.22
C LEU A 303 -4.74 -16.70 -7.64
N ALA A 304 -5.54 -17.43 -8.43
CA ALA A 304 -6.81 -17.97 -7.98
C ALA A 304 -6.63 -18.92 -6.79
N LEU A 305 -5.66 -19.84 -6.89
CA LEU A 305 -5.32 -20.79 -5.84
C LEU A 305 -4.74 -20.10 -4.60
N ASP A 306 -3.80 -19.18 -4.77
CA ASP A 306 -3.21 -18.44 -3.65
C ASP A 306 -4.30 -17.69 -2.88
N CYS A 307 -5.23 -17.01 -3.55
CA CYS A 307 -6.31 -16.29 -2.87
C CYS A 307 -7.33 -17.22 -2.21
N LEU A 308 -7.84 -18.22 -2.94
CA LEU A 308 -8.94 -19.06 -2.46
C LEU A 308 -8.47 -20.08 -1.41
N ALA A 309 -7.26 -20.62 -1.53
CA ALA A 309 -6.72 -21.56 -0.55
C ALA A 309 -6.32 -20.84 0.75
N VAL A 310 -5.73 -19.64 0.67
CA VAL A 310 -5.45 -18.81 1.84
C VAL A 310 -6.74 -18.40 2.54
N ALA A 311 -7.82 -18.17 1.80
CA ALA A 311 -9.13 -17.92 2.41
C ALA A 311 -9.72 -19.16 3.10
N ASP A 312 -9.69 -20.32 2.45
CA ASP A 312 -10.28 -21.56 2.96
C ASP A 312 -9.55 -22.10 4.20
N ALA A 313 -8.22 -22.22 4.16
CA ALA A 313 -7.36 -22.82 5.21
C ALA A 313 -7.49 -22.20 6.61
N ASN A 314 -8.14 -21.07 6.64
CA ASN A 314 -7.87 -19.97 7.53
C ASN A 314 -9.28 -19.49 8.03
N SER A 315 -10.33 -19.84 7.27
CA SER A 315 -11.76 -19.62 7.49
C SER A 315 -12.33 -19.90 8.89
N PRO A 316 -11.84 -20.88 9.68
CA PRO A 316 -12.34 -21.10 11.04
C PRO A 316 -12.11 -19.92 11.99
N GLY A 317 -11.12 -19.07 11.73
CA GLY A 317 -10.79 -17.90 12.55
C GLY A 317 -11.58 -16.63 12.20
N TYR A 318 -12.48 -16.67 11.22
CA TYR A 318 -12.90 -15.45 10.48
C TYR A 318 -14.30 -14.94 10.73
N GLY A 319 -15.10 -15.63 11.56
CA GLY A 319 -16.48 -15.20 11.81
C GLY A 319 -17.33 -15.09 10.54
N LEU A 320 -16.95 -15.78 9.45
CA LEU A 320 -17.72 -15.82 8.22
C LEU A 320 -19.07 -16.47 8.48
N SER A 321 -20.11 -16.00 7.78
CA SER A 321 -21.39 -16.70 7.78
C SER A 321 -21.22 -18.11 7.20
N ALA A 322 -22.04 -19.06 7.65
CA ALA A 322 -21.99 -20.44 7.17
C ALA A 322 -22.12 -20.54 5.63
N GLY A 323 -22.96 -19.70 5.02
CA GLY A 323 -23.11 -19.63 3.57
C GLY A 323 -21.86 -19.09 2.85
N ALA A 324 -21.20 -18.08 3.41
CA ALA A 324 -19.96 -17.54 2.84
C ALA A 324 -18.81 -18.55 2.94
N LEU A 325 -18.75 -19.28 4.06
CA LEU A 325 -17.79 -20.36 4.28
C LEU A 325 -17.97 -21.49 3.26
N GLU A 326 -19.20 -21.94 3.03
CA GLU A 326 -19.50 -23.00 2.07
C GLU A 326 -19.20 -22.57 0.62
N ALA A 327 -19.56 -21.33 0.27
CA ALA A 327 -19.25 -20.77 -1.04
C ALA A 327 -17.73 -20.67 -1.28
N LEU A 328 -16.96 -20.29 -0.26
CA LEU A 328 -15.51 -20.24 -0.30
C LEU A 328 -14.89 -21.63 -0.49
N LYS A 329 -15.31 -22.62 0.32
CA LYS A 329 -14.86 -24.02 0.18
C LYS A 329 -15.15 -24.58 -1.20
N THR A 330 -16.35 -24.32 -1.71
CA THR A 330 -16.77 -24.74 -3.06
C THR A 330 -15.87 -24.11 -4.12
N LYS A 331 -15.64 -22.79 -4.07
CA LYS A 331 -14.76 -22.10 -5.03
C LYS A 331 -13.31 -22.57 -4.94
N GLY A 332 -12.79 -22.81 -3.74
CA GLY A 332 -11.46 -23.36 -3.53
C GLY A 332 -11.31 -24.75 -4.15
N ALA A 333 -12.29 -25.63 -3.95
CA ALA A 333 -12.31 -26.96 -4.57
C ALA A 333 -12.38 -26.87 -6.11
N LEU A 334 -13.22 -25.99 -6.65
CA LEU A 334 -13.30 -25.75 -8.10
C LEU A 334 -11.97 -25.25 -8.66
N ALA A 335 -11.31 -24.30 -8.00
CA ALA A 335 -10.00 -23.80 -8.43
C ALA A 335 -8.95 -24.91 -8.48
N VAL A 336 -8.92 -25.82 -7.49
CA VAL A 336 -8.03 -26.99 -7.50
C VAL A 336 -8.32 -27.91 -8.69
N LEU A 337 -9.59 -28.25 -8.92
CA LEU A 337 -10.00 -29.14 -10.01
C LEU A 337 -9.72 -28.53 -11.39
N GLU A 338 -10.07 -27.26 -11.59
CA GLU A 338 -9.82 -26.56 -12.85
C GLU A 338 -8.34 -26.38 -13.12
N THR A 339 -7.54 -26.05 -12.10
CA THR A 339 -6.08 -25.93 -12.26
C THR A 339 -5.47 -27.27 -12.64
N ALA A 340 -5.88 -28.36 -11.97
CA ALA A 340 -5.41 -29.70 -12.30
C ALA A 340 -5.76 -30.08 -13.75
N SER A 341 -7.00 -29.81 -14.19
CA SER A 341 -7.40 -30.04 -15.59
C SER A 341 -6.59 -29.20 -16.57
N PHE A 342 -6.40 -27.92 -16.27
CA PHE A 342 -5.64 -27.01 -17.11
C PHE A 342 -4.19 -27.49 -17.29
N ILE A 343 -3.54 -27.93 -16.21
CA ILE A 343 -2.19 -28.50 -16.27
C ILE A 343 -2.18 -29.75 -17.15
N ARG A 344 -3.12 -30.70 -16.97
CA ARG A 344 -3.20 -31.91 -17.81
C ARG A 344 -3.27 -31.59 -19.29
N ASP A 345 -4.14 -30.64 -19.65
CA ASP A 345 -4.45 -30.34 -21.05
C ASP A 345 -3.36 -29.49 -21.72
N ASN A 346 -2.57 -28.74 -20.95
CA ASN A 346 -1.67 -27.72 -21.49
C ASN A 346 -0.19 -27.88 -21.10
N ALA A 347 0.18 -28.80 -20.21
CA ALA A 347 1.55 -28.94 -19.71
C ALA A 347 2.60 -29.00 -20.83
N ARG A 348 2.32 -29.72 -21.92
CA ARG A 348 3.23 -29.86 -23.07
C ARG A 348 3.51 -28.55 -23.82
N ARG A 349 2.67 -27.53 -23.65
CA ARG A 349 2.78 -26.20 -24.28
C ARG A 349 3.35 -25.14 -23.33
N MET A 350 3.49 -25.46 -22.04
CA MET A 350 4.00 -24.54 -21.04
C MET A 350 5.52 -24.60 -20.97
N GLY A 351 6.17 -23.45 -20.90
CA GLY A 351 7.58 -23.38 -20.49
C GLY A 351 7.77 -23.78 -19.03
N VAL A 352 9.00 -24.16 -18.65
CA VAL A 352 9.36 -24.61 -17.29
C VAL A 352 8.92 -23.62 -16.22
N GLU A 353 9.11 -22.31 -16.46
CA GLU A 353 8.68 -21.26 -15.53
C GLU A 353 7.17 -21.32 -15.25
N LEU A 354 6.35 -21.34 -16.30
CA LEU A 354 4.90 -21.33 -16.18
C LEU A 354 4.38 -22.62 -15.55
N LEU A 355 4.85 -23.78 -16.03
CA LEU A 355 4.41 -25.08 -15.52
C LEU A 355 4.79 -25.28 -14.04
N SER A 356 6.02 -24.93 -13.68
CA SER A 356 6.49 -25.05 -12.30
C SER A 356 5.70 -24.17 -11.33
N GLN A 357 5.30 -22.95 -11.73
CA GLN A 357 4.46 -22.09 -10.90
C GLN A 357 3.04 -22.64 -10.73
N HIS A 358 2.43 -23.22 -11.76
CA HIS A 358 1.11 -23.84 -11.65
C HIS A 358 1.13 -25.06 -10.72
N LEU A 359 2.13 -25.93 -10.87
CA LEU A 359 2.31 -27.10 -10.00
C LEU A 359 2.59 -26.70 -8.55
N LYS A 360 3.47 -25.71 -8.33
CA LYS A 360 3.77 -25.14 -7.01
C LYS A 360 2.53 -24.56 -6.34
N ALA A 361 1.74 -23.76 -7.08
CA ALA A 361 0.52 -23.16 -6.54
C ALA A 361 -0.51 -24.24 -6.18
N LEU A 362 -0.69 -25.25 -7.03
CA LEU A 362 -1.59 -26.38 -6.77
C LEU A 362 -1.16 -27.19 -5.54
N GLU A 363 0.12 -27.51 -5.42
CA GLU A 363 0.69 -28.21 -4.27
C GLU A 363 0.48 -27.43 -2.96
N LYS A 364 0.78 -26.12 -2.97
CA LYS A 364 0.56 -25.26 -1.80
C LYS A 364 -0.90 -25.18 -1.43
N ALA A 365 -1.80 -25.03 -2.40
CA ALA A 365 -3.24 -24.97 -2.15
C ALA A 365 -3.79 -26.27 -1.57
N CYS A 366 -3.39 -27.42 -2.12
CA CYS A 366 -3.71 -28.74 -1.59
C CYS A 366 -3.24 -28.89 -0.14
N ALA A 367 -1.96 -28.59 0.13
CA ALA A 367 -1.39 -28.67 1.48
C ALA A 367 -2.10 -27.75 2.48
N ALA A 368 -2.33 -26.48 2.12
CA ALA A 368 -2.98 -25.51 2.98
C ALA A 368 -4.42 -25.90 3.34
N THR A 369 -5.12 -26.59 2.44
CA THR A 369 -6.52 -26.98 2.62
C THR A 369 -6.71 -28.44 3.00
N ALA A 370 -5.62 -29.15 3.36
CA ALA A 370 -5.60 -30.57 3.68
C ALA A 370 -6.24 -31.47 2.60
N ARG A 371 -6.17 -31.05 1.34
CA ARG A 371 -6.61 -31.84 0.18
C ARG A 371 -5.42 -32.61 -0.38
N PRO A 372 -5.60 -33.85 -0.87
CA PRO A 372 -4.52 -34.57 -1.54
C PRO A 372 -4.12 -33.85 -2.83
N PHE A 373 -2.83 -33.89 -3.16
CA PHE A 373 -2.36 -33.47 -4.47
C PHE A 373 -2.81 -34.50 -5.53
N PRO A 374 -3.24 -34.07 -6.75
CA PRO A 374 -3.70 -35.00 -7.78
C PRO A 374 -2.59 -36.00 -8.17
N GLU A 375 -2.84 -37.30 -7.96
CA GLU A 375 -1.85 -38.36 -8.15
C GLU A 375 -1.36 -38.46 -9.60
N ASP A 376 -2.25 -38.21 -10.56
CA ASP A 376 -1.97 -38.19 -11.99
C ASP A 376 -0.96 -37.09 -12.39
N LEU A 377 -0.84 -36.03 -11.59
CA LEU A 377 0.15 -34.97 -11.77
C LEU A 377 1.46 -35.19 -11.01
N ALA A 378 1.55 -36.23 -10.18
CA ALA A 378 2.71 -36.45 -9.32
C ALA A 378 4.00 -36.72 -10.11
N ALA A 379 3.91 -37.48 -11.20
CA ALA A 379 5.04 -37.74 -12.10
C ALA A 379 5.50 -36.46 -12.81
N LEU A 380 4.55 -35.66 -13.32
CA LEU A 380 4.84 -34.40 -13.97
C LEU A 380 5.52 -33.41 -13.02
N ARG A 381 5.09 -33.35 -11.76
CA ARG A 381 5.74 -32.58 -10.69
C ARG A 381 7.18 -33.03 -10.46
N ALA A 382 7.40 -34.33 -10.32
CA ALA A 382 8.73 -34.91 -10.08
C ALA A 382 9.71 -34.65 -11.23
N GLU A 383 9.21 -34.59 -12.47
CA GLU A 383 10.02 -34.21 -13.65
C GLU A 383 10.28 -32.70 -13.72
N THR A 384 9.28 -31.87 -13.44
CA THR A 384 9.34 -30.42 -13.64
C THR A 384 10.19 -29.72 -12.58
N TYR A 385 10.12 -30.13 -11.31
CA TYR A 385 10.78 -29.41 -10.21
C TYR A 385 12.31 -29.34 -10.31
N PRO A 386 13.04 -30.41 -10.69
CA PRO A 386 14.47 -30.31 -10.96
C PRO A 386 14.81 -29.33 -12.07
N GLN A 387 14.00 -29.29 -13.14
CA GLN A 387 14.16 -28.33 -14.24
C GLN A 387 13.92 -26.90 -13.77
N ALA A 388 12.90 -26.69 -12.94
CA ALA A 388 12.59 -25.41 -12.32
C ALA A 388 13.73 -24.94 -11.43
N MET A 389 14.30 -25.82 -10.59
CA MET A 389 15.45 -25.51 -9.76
C MET A 389 16.64 -25.01 -10.59
N ALA A 390 16.98 -25.71 -11.67
CA ALA A 390 18.04 -25.28 -12.59
C ALA A 390 17.71 -23.94 -13.28
N TYR A 391 16.44 -23.75 -13.68
CA TYR A 391 15.97 -22.49 -14.26
C TYR A 391 16.15 -21.31 -13.30
N TYR A 392 15.63 -21.41 -12.08
CA TYR A 392 15.70 -20.34 -11.08
C TYR A 392 17.11 -20.09 -10.58
N ALA A 393 17.96 -21.11 -10.46
CA ALA A 393 19.38 -20.95 -10.14
C ALA A 393 20.10 -20.10 -11.20
N LYS A 394 19.87 -20.39 -12.49
CA LYS A 394 20.42 -19.62 -13.60
C LYS A 394 19.91 -18.17 -13.59
N LYS A 395 18.62 -17.97 -13.36
CA LYS A 395 18.02 -16.62 -13.28
C LYS A 395 18.56 -15.82 -12.10
N TYR A 396 18.63 -16.41 -10.91
CA TYR A 396 19.18 -15.80 -9.72
C TYR A 396 20.63 -15.33 -9.90
N ALA A 397 21.47 -16.17 -10.54
CA ALA A 397 22.88 -15.84 -10.78
C ALA A 397 23.06 -14.69 -11.78
N ALA A 398 22.14 -14.55 -12.75
CA ALA A 398 22.22 -13.53 -13.80
C ALA A 398 21.50 -12.22 -13.45
N GLU A 399 20.61 -12.22 -12.45
CA GLU A 399 19.79 -11.07 -12.11
C GLU A 399 20.55 -10.03 -11.28
N LYS A 400 20.40 -8.77 -11.68
CA LYS A 400 21.02 -7.59 -11.03
C LYS A 400 20.00 -6.80 -10.23
N ASP A 401 18.73 -6.83 -10.63
CA ASP A 401 17.64 -6.20 -9.90
C ASP A 401 17.37 -6.97 -8.59
N ARG A 402 17.43 -6.27 -7.45
CA ARG A 402 17.29 -6.89 -6.13
C ARG A 402 15.93 -7.56 -5.96
N SER A 403 14.84 -6.92 -6.40
CA SER A 403 13.49 -7.45 -6.20
C SER A 403 13.27 -8.74 -7.00
N LYS A 404 13.72 -8.78 -8.25
CA LYS A 404 13.67 -9.99 -9.09
C LYS A 404 14.59 -11.07 -8.57
N LYS A 405 15.75 -10.69 -8.04
CA LYS A 405 16.71 -11.62 -7.44
C LYS A 405 16.13 -12.28 -6.20
N ASP A 406 15.43 -11.55 -5.34
CA ASP A 406 14.73 -12.10 -4.17
C ASP A 406 13.62 -13.07 -4.62
N TYR A 407 12.81 -12.70 -5.63
CA TYR A 407 11.82 -13.61 -6.23
C TYR A 407 12.46 -14.91 -6.76
N TYR A 408 13.57 -14.83 -7.50
CA TYR A 408 14.24 -16.03 -8.00
C TYR A 408 14.83 -16.88 -6.88
N LYS A 409 15.35 -16.25 -5.82
CA LYS A 409 15.84 -16.94 -4.64
C LYS A 409 14.74 -17.69 -3.91
N GLU A 410 13.60 -17.05 -3.64
CA GLU A 410 12.46 -17.70 -2.97
C GLU A 410 11.94 -18.91 -3.74
N ASN A 411 11.92 -18.82 -5.07
CA ASN A 411 11.53 -19.95 -5.92
C ASN A 411 12.59 -21.05 -5.91
N LEU A 412 13.87 -20.70 -6.03
CA LEU A 412 14.96 -21.66 -5.92
C LEU A 412 14.93 -22.42 -4.59
N ASP A 413 14.79 -21.69 -3.48
CA ASP A 413 14.73 -22.27 -2.13
C ASP A 413 13.51 -23.20 -1.99
N TYR A 414 12.35 -22.83 -2.55
CA TYR A 414 11.16 -23.69 -2.57
C TYR A 414 11.41 -25.00 -3.31
N PHE A 415 11.90 -24.93 -4.56
CA PHE A 415 12.09 -26.14 -5.38
C PHE A 415 13.25 -27.01 -4.88
N ALA A 416 14.27 -26.41 -4.26
CA ALA A 416 15.34 -27.15 -3.58
C ALA A 416 14.81 -27.89 -2.33
N GLY A 417 13.98 -27.24 -1.52
CA GLY A 417 13.34 -27.86 -0.35
C GLY A 417 12.44 -29.03 -0.73
N ALA A 418 11.67 -28.91 -1.82
CA ALA A 418 10.82 -29.97 -2.33
C ALA A 418 11.60 -31.20 -2.83
N ALA A 419 12.87 -31.03 -3.24
CA ALA A 419 13.73 -32.13 -3.67
C ALA A 419 14.36 -32.92 -2.50
N GLY A 420 14.51 -32.30 -1.33
CA GLY A 420 15.13 -32.90 -0.13
C GLY A 420 14.17 -33.62 0.81
N GLY A 421 12.86 -33.51 0.61
CA GLY A 421 11.82 -34.08 1.49
C GLY A 421 11.31 -35.48 1.10
N LYS A 422 12.16 -36.34 0.52
CA LYS A 422 11.81 -37.74 0.22
C LYS A 422 12.09 -38.66 1.41
#